data_AF-A0A327SRX6-F1
#
_entry.id   AF-A0A327SRX6-F1
#
_cell.length_a   1.000
_cell.length_b   1.000
_cell.length_c   1.000
_cell.angle_alpha   90.00
_cell.angle_beta   90.00
_cell.angle_gamma   90.00
#
_symmetry.space_group_name_H-M   'P 1'
#
loop_
_entity.id
_entity.type
_entity.pdbx_description
1 polymer ?
#
loop_
_entity_poly.entity_id
_entity_poly.type
_entity_poly.pdbx_seq_one_letter_code
_entity_poly.pdbx_strand_id
1 'polypeptide(L)'
;MDWITDHVFKPYPELLIFLTIAIGFLVGRLHWKAIGLGAVTGCLVAGLFTGWLTDVQVNGTVKSVFFIMFLFALGYKVGPQFFRGLKKDGLPQVAVTLAVCLSGLAICWGFAEMLGYGPGLGAGLLGGALTQSAVIGVAQDAIGGLPGLSQDQITAQQNLVPIGYAVTYPLGTILCAILLANIAPRFLHSDLAADSRELAAELDAPADDPDLAQGYYEVVLRAYTVVNGPAGSTIEQFEQREQAAGRRIYLTRVRRDGRILDHDQQTVIERGDVLAVSAIRHDLVEFDPVTGIGPETDDVELLGYQTEQLHVVVSEKAQLGRTIADLRREPFMVGVFVDKVYRSGAEFPYRLTTQLERGDTLVLSGPQRLVGPAGKAIGKPVPTSFATDMTWVGLGIFLGGCIGIPALTLGGVPISLSTSGGALIMGLVFGWIRGKYPTFGNVPPGAQWFMDTLGLCAFVAIVGINAGPSFTSGLSQAGWGLLVWGAVATVVPLVVGLLIGHFVFRMRPPILMGVVAGAQTTTAAIGAINEASRSQIPTLGYTIPYAAGNVLLTIWGAIIVALLG
;
A
#
# COMPACT_ATOMS: atom_id res chain seq x y z
N MET A 1 -30.18 -19.34 -21.01
CA MET A 1 -29.58 -19.13 -19.68
C MET A 1 -29.56 -20.45 -18.92
N ASP A 2 -30.71 -21.13 -18.81
CA ASP A 2 -30.89 -22.38 -18.07
C ASP A 2 -29.88 -23.48 -18.45
N TRP A 3 -29.56 -23.64 -19.75
CA TRP A 3 -28.53 -24.62 -20.15
C TRP A 3 -27.16 -24.34 -19.53
N ILE A 4 -26.69 -23.09 -19.55
CA ILE A 4 -25.38 -22.71 -18.98
C ILE A 4 -25.43 -22.87 -17.46
N THR A 5 -26.49 -22.41 -16.81
CA THR A 5 -26.65 -22.54 -15.36
C THR A 5 -26.65 -24.01 -14.93
N ASP A 6 -27.44 -24.86 -15.59
CA ASP A 6 -27.62 -26.26 -15.19
C ASP A 6 -26.46 -27.18 -15.59
N HIS A 7 -25.81 -26.94 -16.72
CA HIS A 7 -24.76 -27.83 -17.25
C HIS A 7 -23.34 -27.30 -17.04
N VAL A 8 -23.16 -26.02 -16.74
CA VAL A 8 -21.83 -25.41 -16.53
C VAL A 8 -21.69 -24.93 -15.09
N PHE A 9 -22.55 -24.03 -14.62
CA PHE A 9 -22.31 -23.36 -13.34
C PHE A 9 -22.71 -24.19 -12.12
N LYS A 10 -23.80 -24.96 -12.16
CA LYS A 10 -24.17 -25.86 -11.05
C LYS A 10 -23.16 -27.01 -10.86
N PRO A 11 -22.68 -27.69 -11.93
CA PRO A 11 -21.68 -28.75 -11.77
C PRO A 11 -20.27 -28.23 -11.51
N TYR A 12 -19.93 -27.04 -12.05
CA TYR A 12 -18.60 -26.43 -11.97
C TYR A 12 -18.67 -24.97 -11.46
N PRO A 13 -19.04 -24.74 -10.19
CA PRO A 13 -19.24 -23.41 -9.62
C PRO A 13 -17.97 -22.54 -9.66
N GLU A 14 -16.79 -23.14 -9.70
CA GLU A 14 -15.52 -22.44 -9.87
C GLU A 14 -15.46 -21.57 -11.14
N LEU A 15 -16.13 -21.99 -12.23
CA LEU A 15 -16.20 -21.21 -13.47
C LEU A 15 -17.02 -19.94 -13.29
N LEU A 16 -18.08 -20.02 -12.48
CA LEU A 16 -18.90 -18.85 -12.14
C LEU A 16 -18.12 -17.83 -11.30
N ILE A 17 -17.25 -18.30 -10.39
CA ILE A 17 -16.36 -17.44 -9.60
C ILE A 17 -15.44 -16.64 -10.53
N PHE A 18 -14.73 -17.31 -11.45
CA PHE A 18 -13.81 -16.63 -12.38
C PHE A 18 -14.54 -15.67 -13.33
N LEU A 19 -15.72 -16.07 -13.84
CA LEU A 19 -16.54 -15.19 -14.67
C LEU A 19 -16.99 -13.94 -13.88
N THR A 20 -17.43 -14.13 -12.63
CA THR A 20 -17.85 -13.04 -11.76
C THR A 20 -16.70 -12.09 -11.44
N ILE A 21 -15.49 -12.61 -11.19
CA ILE A 21 -14.28 -11.78 -11.02
C ILE A 21 -13.99 -11.00 -12.30
N ALA A 22 -14.03 -11.63 -13.48
CA ALA A 22 -13.77 -10.96 -14.74
C ALA A 22 -14.75 -9.82 -15.01
N ILE A 23 -16.05 -10.06 -14.82
CA ILE A 23 -17.10 -9.04 -14.92
C ILE A 23 -16.87 -7.95 -13.86
N GLY A 24 -16.54 -8.35 -12.63
CA GLY A 24 -16.33 -7.42 -11.53
C GLY A 24 -15.16 -6.47 -11.75
N PHE A 25 -14.04 -6.95 -12.29
CA PHE A 25 -12.92 -6.09 -12.69
C PHE A 25 -13.28 -5.19 -13.87
N LEU A 26 -14.09 -5.66 -14.82
CA LEU A 26 -14.56 -4.86 -15.94
C LEU A 26 -15.47 -3.71 -15.47
N VAL A 27 -16.44 -4.03 -14.59
CA VAL A 27 -17.35 -3.05 -13.97
C VAL A 27 -16.59 -2.10 -13.05
N GLY A 28 -15.61 -2.61 -12.29
CA GLY A 28 -14.79 -1.81 -11.39
C GLY A 28 -13.90 -0.79 -12.10
N ARG A 29 -13.60 -1.01 -13.40
CA ARG A 29 -12.91 -0.04 -14.28
C ARG A 29 -13.83 1.04 -14.85
N LEU A 30 -15.13 1.01 -14.56
CA LEU A 30 -16.03 2.11 -14.91
C LEU A 30 -15.78 3.28 -13.96
N HIS A 31 -15.43 4.43 -14.53
CA HIS A 31 -15.18 5.66 -13.80
C HIS A 31 -16.28 6.66 -14.12
N TRP A 32 -16.83 7.31 -13.11
CA TRP A 32 -17.66 8.49 -13.30
C TRP A 32 -16.93 9.71 -12.76
N LYS A 33 -16.37 10.51 -13.67
CA LYS A 33 -15.43 11.61 -13.34
C LYS A 33 -14.24 11.07 -12.51
N ALA A 34 -13.90 11.71 -11.40
CA ALA A 34 -12.79 11.32 -10.52
C ALA A 34 -13.09 10.09 -9.63
N ILE A 35 -14.32 9.56 -9.63
CA ILE A 35 -14.72 8.48 -8.73
C ILE A 35 -14.80 7.16 -9.51
N GLY A 36 -13.88 6.25 -9.24
CA GLY A 36 -13.92 4.86 -9.71
C GLY A 36 -14.71 3.97 -8.75
N LEU A 37 -15.48 3.02 -9.28
CA LEU A 37 -16.19 2.01 -8.47
C LEU A 37 -15.23 1.10 -7.69
N GLY A 38 -14.08 0.78 -8.30
CA GLY A 38 -13.07 -0.12 -7.75
C GLY A 38 -13.38 -1.59 -8.00
N ALA A 39 -12.33 -2.42 -8.06
CA ALA A 39 -12.45 -3.84 -8.40
C ALA A 39 -13.31 -4.63 -7.38
N VAL A 40 -13.14 -4.36 -6.08
CA VAL A 40 -13.85 -5.08 -5.00
C VAL A 40 -15.37 -4.87 -5.10
N THR A 41 -15.80 -3.61 -5.22
CA THR A 41 -17.21 -3.23 -5.39
C THR A 41 -17.77 -3.79 -6.68
N GLY A 42 -17.01 -3.72 -7.78
CA GLY A 42 -17.38 -4.32 -9.04
C GLY A 42 -17.61 -5.83 -8.90
N CYS A 43 -16.71 -6.55 -8.22
CA CYS A 43 -16.86 -7.98 -7.93
C CYS A 43 -18.06 -8.29 -7.04
N LEU A 44 -18.38 -7.44 -6.06
CA LEU A 44 -19.58 -7.62 -5.24
C LEU A 44 -20.85 -7.48 -6.05
N VAL A 45 -20.98 -6.38 -6.81
CA VAL A 45 -22.16 -6.12 -7.65
C VAL A 45 -22.31 -7.19 -8.73
N ALA A 46 -21.19 -7.58 -9.36
CA ALA A 46 -21.18 -8.69 -10.30
C ALA A 46 -21.64 -9.99 -9.62
N GLY A 47 -21.17 -10.28 -8.42
CA GLY A 47 -21.55 -11.48 -7.67
C GLY A 47 -23.03 -11.48 -7.28
N LEU A 48 -23.55 -10.38 -6.76
CA LEU A 48 -24.98 -10.23 -6.45
C LEU A 48 -25.83 -10.46 -7.70
N PHE A 49 -25.41 -9.89 -8.84
CA PHE A 49 -26.13 -10.05 -10.11
C PHE A 49 -26.06 -11.47 -10.67
N THR A 50 -24.87 -12.09 -10.72
CA THR A 50 -24.71 -13.46 -11.22
C THR A 50 -25.40 -14.45 -10.31
N GLY A 51 -25.28 -14.29 -8.98
CA GLY A 51 -25.98 -15.09 -7.98
C GLY A 51 -27.50 -14.98 -8.11
N TRP A 52 -28.04 -13.78 -8.25
CA TRP A 52 -29.47 -13.54 -8.49
C TRP A 52 -29.97 -14.23 -9.77
N LEU A 53 -29.14 -14.24 -10.82
CA LEU A 53 -29.48 -14.80 -12.12
C LEU A 53 -29.40 -16.34 -12.16
N THR A 54 -28.41 -16.94 -11.48
CA THR A 54 -28.11 -18.37 -11.62
C THR A 54 -28.57 -19.24 -10.44
N ASP A 55 -28.78 -18.63 -9.26
CA ASP A 55 -29.12 -19.35 -8.01
C ASP A 55 -28.14 -20.50 -7.70
N VAL A 56 -26.85 -20.27 -7.93
CA VAL A 56 -25.77 -21.22 -7.68
C VAL A 56 -25.18 -20.92 -6.31
N GLN A 57 -25.03 -21.96 -5.50
CA GLN A 57 -24.37 -21.86 -4.20
C GLN A 57 -22.94 -22.36 -4.29
N VAL A 58 -22.00 -21.51 -3.86
CA VAL A 58 -20.57 -21.84 -3.82
C VAL A 58 -20.19 -22.29 -2.42
N ASN A 59 -19.33 -23.33 -2.35
CA ASN A 59 -18.89 -23.94 -1.11
C ASN A 59 -18.18 -22.92 -0.17
N GLY A 60 -18.56 -22.95 1.11
CA GLY A 60 -18.01 -22.06 2.14
C GLY A 60 -16.50 -22.20 2.38
N THR A 61 -15.91 -23.37 2.15
CA THR A 61 -14.46 -23.57 2.31
C THR A 61 -13.67 -22.72 1.33
N VAL A 62 -14.11 -22.63 0.06
CA VAL A 62 -13.46 -21.80 -0.96
C VAL A 62 -13.51 -20.33 -0.54
N LYS A 63 -14.67 -19.88 -0.04
CA LYS A 63 -14.86 -18.55 0.54
C LYS A 63 -13.84 -18.28 1.66
N SER A 64 -13.74 -19.17 2.64
CA SER A 64 -12.85 -19.01 3.81
C SER A 64 -11.36 -19.00 3.44
N VAL A 65 -10.94 -19.83 2.47
CA VAL A 65 -9.53 -19.86 2.03
C VAL A 65 -9.10 -18.52 1.44
N PHE A 66 -9.88 -17.95 0.51
CA PHE A 66 -9.57 -16.65 -0.07
C PHE A 66 -9.64 -15.52 0.97
N PHE A 67 -10.60 -15.59 1.90
CA PHE A 67 -10.76 -14.58 2.94
C PHE A 67 -9.58 -14.54 3.93
N ILE A 68 -9.18 -15.69 4.45
CA ILE A 68 -8.06 -15.81 5.40
C ILE A 68 -6.74 -15.39 4.74
N MET A 69 -6.54 -15.78 3.48
CA MET A 69 -5.38 -15.35 2.69
C MET A 69 -5.34 -13.82 2.52
N PHE A 70 -6.48 -13.22 2.19
CA PHE A 70 -6.63 -11.77 2.11
C PHE A 70 -6.29 -11.08 3.45
N LEU A 71 -6.87 -11.52 4.57
CA LEU A 71 -6.64 -10.89 5.86
C LEU A 71 -5.19 -11.01 6.34
N PHE A 72 -4.56 -12.16 6.09
CA PHE A 72 -3.13 -12.30 6.36
C PHE A 72 -2.30 -11.33 5.50
N ALA A 73 -2.58 -11.22 4.20
CA ALA A 73 -1.87 -10.31 3.31
C ALA A 73 -2.09 -8.83 3.69
N LEU A 74 -3.32 -8.46 4.05
CA LEU A 74 -3.67 -7.14 4.58
C LEU A 74 -2.85 -6.84 5.83
N GLY A 75 -2.86 -7.74 6.82
CA GLY A 75 -2.07 -7.62 8.04
C GLY A 75 -0.58 -7.52 7.77
N TYR A 76 -0.04 -8.40 6.92
CA TYR A 76 1.36 -8.43 6.54
C TYR A 76 1.81 -7.11 5.89
N LYS A 77 0.98 -6.54 5.03
CA LYS A 77 1.23 -5.27 4.34
C LYS A 77 1.20 -4.06 5.28
N VAL A 78 0.27 -4.03 6.24
CA VAL A 78 0.06 -2.87 7.13
C VAL A 78 0.75 -3.00 8.50
N GLY A 79 1.33 -4.15 8.81
CA GLY A 79 1.98 -4.46 10.08
C GLY A 79 3.05 -3.45 10.49
N PRO A 80 4.09 -3.19 9.67
CA PRO A 80 5.14 -2.23 10.00
C PRO A 80 4.64 -0.85 10.43
N GLN A 81 3.61 -0.34 9.74
CA GLN A 81 3.03 0.99 9.90
C GLN A 81 2.11 1.01 11.12
N PHE A 82 1.33 -0.04 11.33
CA PHE A 82 0.51 -0.22 12.53
C PHE A 82 1.37 -0.14 13.81
N PHE A 83 2.42 -0.95 13.90
CA PHE A 83 3.32 -0.95 15.06
C PHE A 83 4.15 0.33 15.18
N ARG A 84 4.43 1.03 14.07
CA ARG A 84 5.05 2.36 14.11
C ARG A 84 4.10 3.42 14.65
N GLY A 85 2.81 3.36 14.30
CA GLY A 85 1.79 4.30 14.78
C GLY A 85 1.68 4.33 16.30
N LEU A 86 2.02 3.23 16.97
CA LEU A 86 2.07 3.12 18.44
C LEU A 86 3.25 3.87 19.09
N LYS A 87 4.16 4.47 18.30
CA LYS A 87 5.26 5.31 18.81
C LYS A 87 4.82 6.77 18.96
N LYS A 88 5.58 7.54 19.76
CA LYS A 88 5.25 8.90 20.22
C LYS A 88 4.77 9.85 19.10
N ASP A 89 5.39 9.83 17.93
CA ASP A 89 5.06 10.75 16.83
C ASP A 89 3.79 10.35 16.05
N GLY A 90 3.33 9.09 16.18
CA GLY A 90 2.13 8.57 15.55
C GLY A 90 0.87 8.63 16.44
N LEU A 91 1.04 8.83 17.75
CA LEU A 91 -0.05 8.79 18.72
C LEU A 91 -1.22 9.74 18.40
N PRO A 92 -1.00 11.01 17.98
CA PRO A 92 -2.11 11.89 17.61
C PRO A 92 -2.94 11.33 16.45
N GLN A 93 -2.30 10.75 15.44
CA GLN A 93 -2.98 10.16 14.28
C GLN A 93 -3.79 8.93 14.70
N VAL A 94 -3.20 8.05 15.52
CA VAL A 94 -3.89 6.86 16.06
C VAL A 94 -5.08 7.26 16.95
N ALA A 95 -4.96 8.31 17.76
CA ALA A 95 -6.04 8.78 18.62
C ALA A 95 -7.23 9.32 17.79
N VAL A 96 -6.96 10.08 16.72
CA VAL A 96 -8.00 10.51 15.78
C VAL A 96 -8.64 9.29 15.10
N THR A 97 -7.83 8.33 14.64
CA THR A 97 -8.36 7.09 14.05
C THR A 97 -9.26 6.33 15.02
N LEU A 98 -8.84 6.16 16.27
CA LEU A 98 -9.64 5.49 17.29
C LEU A 98 -10.98 6.20 17.51
N ALA A 99 -10.98 7.54 17.56
CA ALA A 99 -12.21 8.31 17.70
C ALA A 99 -13.16 8.16 16.50
N VAL A 100 -12.63 8.17 15.27
CA VAL A 100 -13.40 7.90 14.04
C VAL A 100 -13.98 6.48 14.08
N CYS A 101 -13.17 5.47 14.39
CA CYS A 101 -13.63 4.09 14.42
C CYS A 101 -14.67 3.84 15.54
N LEU A 102 -14.48 4.42 16.73
CA LEU A 102 -15.43 4.29 17.85
C LEU A 102 -16.75 5.02 17.58
N SER A 103 -16.70 6.24 17.04
CA SER A 103 -17.91 6.95 16.64
C SER A 103 -18.64 6.23 15.52
N GLY A 104 -17.92 5.69 14.53
CA GLY A 104 -18.49 4.85 13.48
C GLY A 104 -19.22 3.62 14.03
N LEU A 105 -18.58 2.87 14.94
CA LEU A 105 -19.21 1.73 15.61
C LEU A 105 -20.45 2.14 16.40
N ALA A 106 -20.35 3.16 17.24
CA ALA A 106 -21.45 3.61 18.10
C ALA A 106 -22.68 4.04 17.29
N ILE A 107 -22.46 4.72 16.17
CA ILE A 107 -23.53 5.22 15.30
C ILE A 107 -24.17 4.08 14.50
N CYS A 108 -23.35 3.17 13.93
CA CYS A 108 -23.89 2.01 13.23
C CYS A 108 -24.67 1.09 14.18
N TRP A 109 -24.16 0.86 15.38
CA TRP A 109 -24.85 0.09 16.42
C TRP A 109 -26.16 0.76 16.84
N GLY A 110 -26.13 2.05 17.17
CA GLY A 110 -27.33 2.79 17.58
C GLY A 110 -28.43 2.79 16.52
N PHE A 111 -28.09 2.91 15.24
CA PHE A 111 -29.08 2.83 14.16
C PHE A 111 -29.55 1.42 13.87
N ALA A 112 -28.66 0.43 13.92
CA ALA A 112 -29.05 -0.96 13.74
C ALA A 112 -30.05 -1.40 14.82
N GLU A 113 -29.86 -0.95 16.06
CA GLU A 113 -30.78 -1.19 17.18
C GLU A 113 -32.11 -0.44 16.98
N MET A 114 -32.06 0.85 16.65
CA MET A 114 -33.27 1.67 16.46
C MET A 114 -34.17 1.19 15.31
N LEU A 115 -33.58 0.62 14.26
CA LEU A 115 -34.31 0.15 13.07
C LEU A 115 -34.58 -1.35 13.09
N GLY A 116 -34.09 -2.09 14.09
CA GLY A 116 -34.23 -3.54 14.18
C GLY A 116 -33.54 -4.29 13.04
N TYR A 117 -32.40 -3.79 12.54
CA TYR A 117 -31.67 -4.38 11.41
C TYR A 117 -30.98 -5.71 11.74
N GLY A 118 -30.79 -6.01 13.03
CA GLY A 118 -30.10 -7.23 13.46
C GLY A 118 -28.63 -7.27 13.04
N PRO A 119 -27.93 -8.39 13.32
CA PRO A 119 -26.48 -8.48 13.17
C PRO A 119 -26.03 -8.43 11.70
N GLY A 120 -26.82 -8.99 10.77
CA GLY A 120 -26.48 -9.04 9.35
C GLY A 120 -26.45 -7.66 8.68
N LEU A 121 -27.60 -6.96 8.66
CA LEU A 121 -27.68 -5.63 8.07
C LEU A 121 -26.87 -4.59 8.86
N GLY A 122 -26.80 -4.70 10.19
CA GLY A 122 -25.97 -3.83 11.03
C GLY A 122 -24.49 -3.91 10.69
N ALA A 123 -23.95 -5.13 10.52
CA ALA A 123 -22.57 -5.31 10.06
C ALA A 123 -22.36 -4.82 8.61
N GLY A 124 -23.33 -5.05 7.73
CA GLY A 124 -23.30 -4.52 6.36
C GLY A 124 -23.24 -2.99 6.32
N LEU A 125 -24.06 -2.31 7.14
CA LEU A 125 -24.06 -0.86 7.33
C LEU A 125 -22.69 -0.36 7.81
N LEU A 126 -22.12 -1.00 8.84
CA LEU A 126 -20.79 -0.65 9.34
C LEU A 126 -19.70 -0.78 8.26
N GLY A 127 -19.67 -1.94 7.59
CA GLY A 127 -18.67 -2.23 6.58
C GLY A 127 -18.76 -1.27 5.39
N GLY A 128 -19.95 -1.00 4.87
CA GLY A 128 -20.10 -0.12 3.72
C GLY A 128 -19.94 1.37 4.07
N ALA A 129 -20.58 1.86 5.14
CA ALA A 129 -20.47 3.26 5.54
C ALA A 129 -19.04 3.66 5.94
N LEU A 130 -18.28 2.76 6.55
CA LEU A 130 -16.88 2.98 6.90
C LEU A 130 -15.91 2.42 5.84
N THR A 131 -16.42 2.02 4.68
CA THR A 131 -15.65 1.54 3.52
C THR A 131 -14.65 0.40 3.80
N GLN A 132 -14.95 -0.43 4.82
CA GLN A 132 -14.13 -1.57 5.21
C GLN A 132 -14.72 -2.89 4.72
N SER A 133 -14.20 -3.39 3.60
CA SER A 133 -14.61 -4.68 3.00
C SER A 133 -14.37 -5.88 3.91
N ALA A 134 -13.32 -5.85 4.74
CA ALA A 134 -12.97 -6.96 5.63
C ALA A 134 -14.07 -7.26 6.66
N VAL A 135 -14.93 -6.28 6.99
CA VAL A 135 -16.09 -6.46 7.86
C VAL A 135 -17.02 -7.54 7.32
N ILE A 136 -17.17 -7.68 6.00
CA ILE A 136 -18.09 -8.67 5.40
C ILE A 136 -17.77 -10.07 5.91
N GLY A 137 -16.51 -10.50 5.83
CA GLY A 137 -16.14 -11.85 6.23
C GLY A 137 -16.03 -12.03 7.73
N VAL A 138 -15.48 -11.05 8.47
CA VAL A 138 -15.39 -11.15 9.94
C VAL A 138 -16.79 -11.19 10.57
N ALA A 139 -17.72 -10.38 10.08
CA ALA A 139 -19.09 -10.40 10.57
C ALA A 139 -19.80 -11.71 10.18
N GLN A 140 -19.61 -12.23 8.97
CA GLN A 140 -20.18 -13.53 8.58
C GLN A 140 -19.67 -14.67 9.47
N ASP A 141 -18.37 -14.70 9.75
CA ASP A 141 -17.78 -15.69 10.66
C ASP A 141 -18.36 -15.55 12.08
N ALA A 142 -18.48 -14.32 12.58
CA ALA A 142 -19.06 -14.05 13.90
C ALA A 142 -20.54 -14.45 13.98
N ILE A 143 -21.35 -14.17 12.95
CA ILE A 143 -22.76 -14.57 12.86
C ILE A 143 -22.89 -16.11 12.91
N GLY A 144 -21.95 -16.83 12.28
CA GLY A 144 -21.91 -18.30 12.33
C GLY A 144 -21.65 -18.87 13.72
N GLY A 145 -21.11 -18.07 14.65
CA GLY A 145 -20.85 -18.46 16.03
C GLY A 145 -21.91 -18.01 17.05
N LEU A 146 -22.97 -17.32 16.61
CA LEU A 146 -24.03 -16.83 17.52
C LEU A 146 -24.82 -18.00 18.14
N PRO A 147 -24.98 -18.03 19.47
CA PRO A 147 -25.75 -19.08 20.13
C PRO A 147 -27.25 -18.92 19.87
N GLY A 148 -27.97 -20.04 19.76
CA GLY A 148 -29.45 -20.04 19.73
C GLY A 148 -30.10 -19.75 18.37
N LEU A 149 -29.32 -19.57 17.30
CA LEU A 149 -29.83 -19.47 15.92
C LEU A 149 -29.79 -20.83 15.20
N SER A 150 -30.80 -21.11 14.37
CA SER A 150 -30.77 -22.25 13.45
C SER A 150 -29.82 -21.98 12.27
N GLN A 151 -29.39 -23.03 11.57
CA GLN A 151 -28.51 -22.90 10.39
C GLN A 151 -29.12 -22.01 9.30
N ASP A 152 -30.44 -22.05 9.13
CA ASP A 152 -31.15 -21.22 8.16
C ASP A 152 -31.16 -19.74 8.58
N GLN A 153 -31.34 -19.46 9.87
CA GLN A 153 -31.28 -18.10 10.41
C GLN A 153 -29.87 -17.51 10.29
N ILE A 154 -28.84 -18.32 10.58
CA ILE A 154 -27.44 -17.94 10.39
C ILE A 154 -27.19 -17.57 8.92
N THR A 155 -27.62 -18.43 7.99
CA THR A 155 -27.43 -18.21 6.55
C THR A 155 -28.16 -16.95 6.08
N ALA A 156 -29.40 -16.73 6.54
CA ALA A 156 -30.15 -15.52 6.25
C ALA A 156 -29.43 -14.25 6.72
N GLN A 157 -28.93 -14.23 7.96
CA GLN A 157 -28.18 -13.10 8.51
C GLN A 157 -26.85 -12.88 7.77
N GLN A 158 -26.12 -13.95 7.43
CA GLN A 158 -24.88 -13.87 6.66
C GLN A 158 -25.09 -13.29 5.26
N ASN A 159 -26.22 -13.60 4.61
CA ASN A 159 -26.59 -13.06 3.30
C ASN A 159 -26.97 -11.57 3.35
N LEU A 160 -27.44 -11.06 4.49
CA LEU A 160 -27.77 -9.64 4.67
C LEU A 160 -26.52 -8.74 4.75
N VAL A 161 -25.39 -9.26 5.25
CA VAL A 161 -24.12 -8.51 5.38
C VAL A 161 -23.68 -7.88 4.04
N PRO A 162 -23.47 -8.67 2.95
CA PRO A 162 -23.05 -8.09 1.67
C PRO A 162 -24.11 -7.19 1.03
N ILE A 163 -25.40 -7.41 1.30
CA ILE A 163 -26.48 -6.54 0.81
C ILE A 163 -26.37 -5.17 1.48
N GLY A 164 -26.26 -5.13 2.81
CA GLY A 164 -26.08 -3.89 3.55
C GLY A 164 -24.83 -3.11 3.12
N TYR A 165 -23.74 -3.84 2.91
CA TYR A 165 -22.49 -3.29 2.40
C TYR A 165 -22.64 -2.70 0.99
N ALA A 166 -23.24 -3.44 0.05
CA ALA A 166 -23.37 -3.01 -1.34
C ALA A 166 -24.16 -1.70 -1.48
N VAL A 167 -25.14 -1.48 -0.62
CA VAL A 167 -25.97 -0.26 -0.61
C VAL A 167 -25.22 0.93 0.00
N THR A 168 -24.48 0.71 1.09
CA THR A 168 -23.87 1.80 1.86
C THR A 168 -22.46 2.16 1.41
N TYR A 169 -21.73 1.25 0.77
CA TYR A 169 -20.36 1.48 0.29
C TYR A 169 -20.20 2.60 -0.75
N PRO A 170 -21.04 2.68 -1.81
CA PRO A 170 -20.93 3.79 -2.77
C PRO A 170 -21.16 5.14 -2.10
N LEU A 171 -22.10 5.21 -1.16
CA LEU A 171 -22.35 6.41 -0.36
C LEU A 171 -21.14 6.74 0.51
N GLY A 172 -20.58 5.76 1.23
CA GLY A 172 -19.37 5.90 2.05
C GLY A 172 -18.22 6.52 1.26
N THR A 173 -17.98 5.98 0.07
CA THR A 173 -16.91 6.40 -0.83
C THR A 173 -17.13 7.83 -1.35
N ILE A 174 -18.31 8.11 -1.91
CA ILE A 174 -18.63 9.40 -2.53
C ILE A 174 -18.70 10.53 -1.49
N LEU A 175 -19.41 10.30 -0.38
CA LEU A 175 -19.60 11.31 0.65
C LEU A 175 -18.28 11.64 1.34
N CYS A 176 -17.42 10.66 1.60
CA CYS A 176 -16.12 10.91 2.19
C CYS A 176 -15.22 11.75 1.27
N ALA A 177 -15.17 11.41 -0.03
CA ALA A 177 -14.40 12.17 -1.01
C ALA A 177 -14.89 13.63 -1.10
N ILE A 178 -16.21 13.85 -1.23
CA ILE A 178 -16.79 15.20 -1.31
C ILE A 178 -16.56 15.97 0.00
N LEU A 179 -16.77 15.33 1.13
CA LEU A 179 -16.66 15.99 2.43
C LEU A 179 -15.23 16.42 2.70
N LEU A 180 -14.24 15.55 2.51
CA LEU A 180 -12.85 15.87 2.83
C LEU A 180 -12.15 16.74 1.78
N ALA A 181 -12.44 16.55 0.48
CA ALA A 181 -11.80 17.33 -0.57
C ALA A 181 -12.44 18.72 -0.77
N ASN A 182 -13.76 18.86 -0.51
CA ASN A 182 -14.50 20.09 -0.89
C ASN A 182 -15.15 20.82 0.28
N ILE A 183 -15.77 20.10 1.24
CA ILE A 183 -16.57 20.74 2.30
C ILE A 183 -15.69 21.11 3.50
N ALA A 184 -14.90 20.16 4.00
CA ALA A 184 -14.09 20.32 5.19
C ALA A 184 -13.02 21.43 5.06
N PRO A 185 -12.33 21.62 3.92
CA PRO A 185 -11.39 22.74 3.75
C PRO A 185 -12.08 24.11 3.87
N ARG A 186 -13.28 24.24 3.32
CA ARG A 186 -14.08 25.48 3.43
C ARG A 186 -14.49 25.76 4.87
N PHE A 187 -14.87 24.72 5.61
CA PHE A 187 -15.19 24.83 7.03
C PHE A 187 -13.97 25.22 7.87
N LEU A 188 -12.78 24.72 7.52
CA LEU A 188 -11.52 25.06 8.20
C LEU A 188 -10.88 26.36 7.69
N HIS A 189 -11.55 27.10 6.78
CA HIS A 189 -10.99 28.28 6.11
C HIS A 189 -9.59 28.05 5.50
N SER A 190 -9.37 26.84 4.98
CA SER A 190 -8.10 26.37 4.45
C SER A 190 -8.16 26.28 2.92
N ASP A 191 -7.17 26.85 2.25
CA ASP A 191 -6.88 26.54 0.85
C ASP A 191 -5.91 25.36 0.83
N LEU A 192 -6.42 24.16 0.57
CA LEU A 192 -5.60 22.93 0.58
C LEU A 192 -4.39 23.02 -0.35
N ALA A 193 -4.48 23.73 -1.48
CA ALA A 193 -3.37 23.87 -2.41
C ALA A 193 -2.34 24.89 -1.91
N ALA A 194 -2.76 25.97 -1.26
CA ALA A 194 -1.83 26.90 -0.61
C ALA A 194 -1.15 26.25 0.61
N ASP A 195 -1.95 25.68 1.52
CA ASP A 195 -1.46 25.05 2.75
C ASP A 195 -0.54 23.87 2.46
N SER A 196 -0.85 23.08 1.42
CA SER A 196 0.03 21.97 1.01
C SER A 196 1.31 22.46 0.38
N ARG A 197 1.31 23.59 -0.36
CA ARG A 197 2.54 24.20 -0.89
C ARG A 197 3.40 24.79 0.23
N GLU A 198 2.80 25.45 1.21
CA GLU A 198 3.50 25.98 2.38
C GLU A 198 4.13 24.84 3.19
N LEU A 199 3.34 23.81 3.52
CA LEU A 199 3.83 22.64 4.22
C LEU A 199 4.86 21.85 3.39
N ALA A 200 4.69 21.80 2.08
CA ALA A 200 5.68 21.24 1.16
C ALA A 200 7.00 22.02 1.22
N ALA A 201 6.97 23.35 1.23
CA ALA A 201 8.16 24.18 1.36
C ALA A 201 8.84 24.01 2.73
N GLU A 202 8.08 23.93 3.83
CA GLU A 202 8.62 23.63 5.16
C GLU A 202 9.26 22.24 5.26
N LEU A 203 8.69 21.26 4.55
CA LEU A 203 9.19 19.88 4.48
C LEU A 203 10.21 19.68 3.34
N ASP A 204 10.69 20.76 2.72
CA ASP A 204 11.69 20.78 1.65
C ASP A 204 11.31 19.85 0.48
N ALA A 205 10.07 19.99 0.00
CA ALA A 205 9.50 19.21 -1.08
C ALA A 205 9.80 19.76 -2.47
N PRO A 206 10.16 18.91 -3.46
CA PRO A 206 10.07 19.34 -4.84
C PRO A 206 8.60 19.68 -5.11
N ALA A 207 8.40 20.77 -5.85
CA ALA A 207 7.13 21.02 -6.49
C ALA A 207 6.82 19.81 -7.39
N ASP A 208 5.85 18.99 -6.97
CA ASP A 208 5.30 17.91 -7.80
C ASP A 208 4.54 18.57 -8.97
N ASP A 209 5.23 18.76 -10.10
CA ASP A 209 4.55 18.98 -11.38
C ASP A 209 4.35 17.60 -12.05
N PRO A 210 3.11 17.11 -12.21
CA PRO A 210 2.83 15.85 -12.87
C PRO A 210 3.25 15.80 -14.36
N ASP A 211 3.60 16.93 -14.98
CA ASP A 211 4.18 16.98 -16.33
C ASP A 211 5.70 16.79 -16.38
N LEU A 212 6.38 16.66 -15.23
CA LEU A 212 7.79 16.30 -15.16
C LEU A 212 7.98 14.77 -15.23
N ALA A 213 7.59 14.18 -16.36
CA ALA A 213 8.28 13.00 -16.86
C ALA A 213 9.69 13.47 -17.29
N GLN A 214 10.58 13.65 -16.31
CA GLN A 214 11.91 14.19 -16.50
C GLN A 214 12.71 13.34 -17.49
N GLY A 215 12.92 13.83 -18.70
CA GLY A 215 14.06 13.45 -19.57
C GLY A 215 15.42 13.91 -19.01
N TYR A 216 15.46 14.26 -17.73
CA TYR A 216 16.64 14.73 -17.01
C TYR A 216 17.24 13.56 -16.22
N TYR A 217 18.31 12.98 -16.75
CA TYR A 217 19.13 12.02 -16.02
C TYR A 217 20.19 12.78 -15.22
N GLU A 218 20.08 12.72 -13.89
CA GLU A 218 21.06 13.32 -12.96
C GLU A 218 22.44 12.67 -13.13
N VAL A 219 22.46 11.37 -13.48
CA VAL A 219 23.65 10.56 -13.67
C VAL A 219 23.81 10.22 -15.15
N VAL A 220 25.02 10.41 -15.66
CA VAL A 220 25.38 10.11 -17.05
C VAL A 220 26.56 9.16 -17.10
N LEU A 221 26.53 8.27 -18.09
CA LEU A 221 27.66 7.43 -18.48
C LEU A 221 28.03 7.79 -19.91
N ARG A 222 29.29 8.19 -20.14
CA ARG A 222 29.81 8.62 -21.44
C ARG A 222 31.21 8.07 -21.66
N ALA A 223 31.61 7.88 -22.92
CA ALA A 223 32.94 7.39 -23.24
C ALA A 223 33.77 8.51 -23.87
N TYR A 224 35.02 8.65 -23.45
CA TYR A 224 35.94 9.68 -23.94
C TYR A 224 37.27 9.06 -24.32
N THR A 225 37.79 9.43 -25.49
CA THR A 225 39.13 9.01 -25.92
C THR A 225 40.18 9.92 -25.29
N VAL A 226 41.16 9.35 -24.61
CA VAL A 226 42.22 10.09 -23.91
C VAL A 226 43.17 10.72 -24.92
N VAL A 227 43.08 12.03 -25.05
CA VAL A 227 43.99 12.85 -25.87
C VAL A 227 44.84 13.76 -25.00
N ASN A 228 44.26 14.31 -23.92
CA ASN A 228 44.86 15.29 -23.01
C ASN A 228 44.48 14.96 -21.56
N GLY A 229 45.30 15.31 -20.56
CA GLY A 229 44.84 15.44 -19.17
C GLY A 229 45.22 14.31 -18.20
N PRO A 230 44.60 13.11 -18.24
CA PRO A 230 44.79 12.08 -17.22
C PRO A 230 45.91 11.08 -17.57
N ALA A 231 46.48 11.15 -18.77
CA ALA A 231 47.54 10.23 -19.20
C ALA A 231 48.75 10.28 -18.24
N GLY A 232 49.17 9.12 -17.76
CA GLY A 232 50.25 8.96 -16.79
C GLY A 232 49.81 9.00 -15.32
N SER A 233 48.54 9.26 -15.01
CA SER A 233 47.95 9.08 -13.68
C SER A 233 47.22 7.74 -13.58
N THR A 234 47.12 7.18 -12.37
CA THR A 234 46.26 6.02 -12.14
C THR A 234 44.78 6.44 -12.10
N ILE A 235 43.87 5.49 -12.32
CA ILE A 235 42.43 5.71 -12.15
C ILE A 235 42.14 6.32 -10.77
N GLU A 236 42.74 5.78 -9.71
CA GLU A 236 42.58 6.30 -8.35
C GLU A 236 43.00 7.76 -8.21
N GLN A 237 44.17 8.13 -8.76
CA GLN A 237 44.69 9.49 -8.66
C GLN A 237 43.79 10.49 -9.40
N PHE A 238 43.25 10.09 -10.55
CA PHE A 238 42.28 10.90 -11.28
C PHE A 238 41.00 11.10 -10.47
N GLU A 239 40.39 10.03 -9.97
CA GLU A 239 39.15 10.10 -9.19
C GLU A 239 39.30 10.91 -7.89
N GLN A 240 40.41 10.73 -7.17
CA GLN A 240 40.70 11.50 -5.95
C GLN A 240 40.89 12.98 -6.22
N ARG A 241 41.52 13.36 -7.34
CA ARG A 241 41.69 14.76 -7.74
C ARG A 241 40.35 15.43 -8.01
N GLU A 242 39.46 14.73 -8.71
CA GLU A 242 38.12 15.24 -9.03
C GLU A 242 37.25 15.33 -7.77
N GLN A 243 37.34 14.33 -6.89
CA GLN A 243 36.69 14.36 -5.58
C GLN A 243 37.16 15.53 -4.71
N ALA A 244 38.48 15.80 -4.69
CA ALA A 244 39.06 16.94 -3.96
C ALA A 244 38.61 18.30 -4.53
N ALA A 245 38.27 18.35 -5.82
CA ALA A 245 37.65 19.50 -6.47
C ALA A 245 36.12 19.57 -6.28
N GLY A 246 35.53 18.67 -5.49
CA GLY A 246 34.10 18.62 -5.21
C GLY A 246 33.25 17.96 -6.30
N ARG A 247 33.88 17.34 -7.31
CA ARG A 247 33.21 16.73 -8.46
C ARG A 247 33.13 15.21 -8.30
N ARG A 248 31.95 14.64 -8.59
CA ARG A 248 31.70 13.18 -8.51
C ARG A 248 31.82 12.56 -9.90
N ILE A 249 33.06 12.24 -10.27
CA ILE A 249 33.43 11.67 -11.56
C ILE A 249 34.21 10.37 -11.32
N TYR A 250 33.79 9.29 -11.97
CA TYR A 250 34.36 7.96 -11.79
C TYR A 250 34.63 7.29 -13.13
N LEU A 251 35.72 6.54 -13.22
CA LEU A 251 36.09 5.77 -14.40
C LEU A 251 35.61 4.34 -14.21
N THR A 252 34.55 3.95 -14.92
CA THR A 252 33.93 2.64 -14.71
C THR A 252 34.70 1.52 -15.40
N ARG A 253 35.21 1.78 -16.62
CA ARG A 253 35.97 0.86 -17.47
C ARG A 253 36.95 1.62 -18.37
N VAL A 254 37.99 0.91 -18.80
CA VAL A 254 38.99 1.40 -19.76
C VAL A 254 39.09 0.42 -20.92
N ARG A 255 39.05 0.90 -22.16
CA ARG A 255 39.44 0.14 -23.34
C ARG A 255 40.83 0.56 -23.78
N ARG A 256 41.70 -0.43 -23.98
CA ARG A 256 43.04 -0.26 -24.56
C ARG A 256 43.24 -1.29 -25.66
N ASP A 257 43.75 -0.85 -26.81
CA ASP A 257 44.06 -1.72 -27.96
C ASP A 257 42.93 -2.69 -28.34
N GLY A 258 41.69 -2.20 -28.30
CA GLY A 258 40.49 -2.97 -28.63
C GLY A 258 39.97 -3.90 -27.53
N ARG A 259 40.66 -4.02 -26.37
CA ARG A 259 40.24 -4.85 -25.23
C ARG A 259 39.74 -4.00 -24.08
N ILE A 260 38.64 -4.43 -23.46
CA ILE A 260 38.16 -3.85 -22.20
C ILE A 260 38.99 -4.46 -21.07
N LEU A 261 39.65 -3.59 -20.30
CA LEU A 261 40.44 -3.99 -19.14
C LEU A 261 39.51 -4.21 -17.93
N ASP A 262 39.88 -5.15 -17.08
CA ASP A 262 39.28 -5.25 -15.75
C ASP A 262 39.55 -3.96 -14.98
N HIS A 263 38.55 -3.47 -14.27
CA HIS A 263 38.71 -2.22 -13.53
C HIS A 263 39.62 -2.45 -12.31
N ASP A 264 40.79 -1.82 -12.35
CA ASP A 264 41.74 -1.74 -11.25
C ASP A 264 42.13 -0.27 -11.02
N GLN A 265 42.01 0.19 -9.77
CA GLN A 265 42.36 1.54 -9.34
C GLN A 265 43.83 1.91 -9.60
N GLN A 266 44.71 0.91 -9.67
CA GLN A 266 46.13 1.09 -9.98
C GLN A 266 46.42 1.13 -11.49
N THR A 267 45.42 0.93 -12.35
CA THR A 267 45.58 1.03 -13.81
C THR A 267 46.04 2.45 -14.18
N VAL A 268 47.21 2.55 -14.82
CA VAL A 268 47.72 3.82 -15.35
C VAL A 268 46.99 4.13 -16.65
N ILE A 269 46.40 5.32 -16.74
CA ILE A 269 45.68 5.80 -17.91
C ILE A 269 46.72 6.18 -18.98
N GLU A 270 46.54 5.68 -20.21
CA GLU A 270 47.43 5.95 -21.33
C GLU A 270 46.74 6.77 -22.42
N ARG A 271 47.55 7.44 -23.23
CA ARG A 271 47.05 8.20 -24.38
C ARG A 271 46.52 7.21 -25.42
N GLY A 272 45.31 7.46 -25.91
CA GLY A 272 44.60 6.56 -26.83
C GLY A 272 43.66 5.57 -26.14
N ASP A 273 43.65 5.49 -24.81
CA ASP A 273 42.61 4.75 -24.09
C ASP A 273 41.23 5.36 -24.35
N VAL A 274 40.18 4.53 -24.29
CA VAL A 274 38.79 5.00 -24.23
C VAL A 274 38.28 4.75 -22.81
N LEU A 275 37.91 5.82 -22.11
CA LEU A 275 37.44 5.77 -20.72
C LEU A 275 35.92 5.86 -20.67
N ALA A 276 35.26 4.92 -20.01
CA ALA A 276 33.87 5.09 -19.61
C ALA A 276 33.80 5.90 -18.32
N VAL A 277 33.24 7.09 -18.40
CA VAL A 277 33.11 8.06 -17.32
C VAL A 277 31.66 8.06 -16.83
N SER A 278 31.46 7.69 -15.57
CA SER A 278 30.19 7.84 -14.87
C SER A 278 30.27 9.05 -13.94
N ALA A 279 29.32 9.97 -14.07
CA ALA A 279 29.33 11.20 -13.31
C ALA A 279 27.93 11.78 -13.13
N ILE A 280 27.80 12.71 -12.20
CA ILE A 280 26.63 13.59 -12.16
C ILE A 280 26.75 14.58 -13.31
N ARG A 281 25.66 14.79 -14.03
CA ARG A 281 25.65 15.60 -15.26
C ARG A 281 26.23 17.00 -15.02
N HIS A 282 25.89 17.64 -13.91
CA HIS A 282 26.41 18.96 -13.55
C HIS A 282 27.94 18.93 -13.37
N ASP A 283 28.44 18.00 -12.55
CA ASP A 283 29.87 17.84 -12.26
C ASP A 283 30.67 17.50 -13.52
N LEU A 284 30.12 16.68 -14.42
CA LEU A 284 30.75 16.35 -15.71
C LEU A 284 30.83 17.57 -16.63
N VAL A 285 29.77 18.38 -16.68
CA VAL A 285 29.77 19.62 -17.47
C VAL A 285 30.77 20.64 -16.90
N GLU A 286 30.85 20.77 -15.58
CA GLU A 286 31.82 21.65 -14.91
C GLU A 286 33.27 21.21 -15.13
N PHE A 287 33.52 19.90 -15.12
CA PHE A 287 34.85 19.34 -15.41
C PHE A 287 35.31 19.57 -16.85
N ASP A 288 34.38 19.68 -17.80
CA ASP A 288 34.63 19.76 -19.24
C ASP A 288 35.52 18.61 -19.76
N PRO A 289 34.96 17.40 -19.96
CA PRO A 289 35.72 16.23 -20.33
C PRO A 289 36.38 16.34 -21.72
N VAL A 290 35.92 17.25 -22.58
CA VAL A 290 36.53 17.46 -23.90
C VAL A 290 37.93 18.05 -23.76
N THR A 291 38.11 18.98 -22.82
CA THR A 291 39.43 19.56 -22.52
C THR A 291 40.20 18.71 -21.49
N GLY A 292 39.50 18.15 -20.52
CA GLY A 292 40.08 17.37 -19.42
C GLY A 292 40.49 15.94 -19.75
N ILE A 293 39.90 15.31 -20.79
CA ILE A 293 40.20 13.93 -21.24
C ILE A 293 40.41 13.90 -22.76
N GLY A 294 39.42 14.37 -23.53
CA GLY A 294 39.45 14.35 -24.99
C GLY A 294 38.04 14.14 -25.59
N PRO A 295 37.94 13.91 -26.91
CA PRO A 295 36.66 13.86 -27.59
C PRO A 295 35.78 12.71 -27.09
N GLU A 296 34.48 13.00 -26.96
CA GLU A 296 33.47 11.98 -26.68
C GLU A 296 33.42 10.98 -27.83
N THR A 297 33.33 9.70 -27.49
CA THR A 297 33.37 8.57 -28.43
C THR A 297 32.20 7.66 -28.12
N ASP A 298 31.45 7.24 -29.14
CA ASP A 298 30.37 6.29 -28.97
C ASP A 298 30.93 4.86 -28.99
N ASP A 299 31.08 4.25 -27.81
CA ASP A 299 31.59 2.89 -27.62
C ASP A 299 30.56 2.04 -26.87
N VAL A 300 29.63 1.44 -27.63
CA VAL A 300 28.48 0.69 -27.12
C VAL A 300 28.88 -0.48 -26.22
N GLU A 301 29.98 -1.17 -26.51
CA GLU A 301 30.44 -2.33 -25.74
C GLU A 301 31.13 -1.90 -24.43
N LEU A 302 31.89 -0.80 -24.46
CA LEU A 302 32.47 -0.20 -23.26
C LEU A 302 31.40 0.39 -22.33
N LEU A 303 30.40 1.06 -22.92
CA LEU A 303 29.25 1.66 -22.23
C LEU A 303 28.19 0.64 -21.81
N GLY A 304 28.14 -0.52 -22.47
CA GLY A 304 27.18 -1.60 -22.24
C GLY A 304 27.51 -2.47 -21.03
N TYR A 305 27.83 -1.87 -19.88
CA TYR A 305 27.96 -2.66 -18.65
C TYR A 305 26.59 -2.99 -18.06
N GLN A 306 26.46 -4.20 -17.50
CA GLN A 306 25.28 -4.54 -16.72
C GLN A 306 25.33 -3.76 -15.41
N THR A 307 24.57 -2.67 -15.35
CA THR A 307 24.23 -2.03 -14.08
C THR A 307 23.51 -3.06 -13.24
N GLU A 308 24.11 -3.49 -12.13
CA GLU A 308 23.43 -4.38 -11.20
C GLU A 308 22.46 -3.51 -10.40
N GLN A 309 21.18 -3.87 -10.44
CA GLN A 309 20.19 -3.33 -9.52
C GLN A 309 20.10 -4.23 -8.31
N LEU A 310 20.49 -3.70 -7.15
CA LEU A 310 20.42 -4.41 -5.88
C LEU A 310 19.36 -3.77 -4.99
N HIS A 311 18.40 -4.59 -4.56
CA HIS A 311 17.42 -4.18 -3.58
C HIS A 311 18.03 -4.32 -2.19
N VAL A 312 18.11 -3.23 -1.45
CA VAL A 312 18.75 -3.20 -0.14
C VAL A 312 17.74 -2.70 0.86
N VAL A 313 17.38 -3.56 1.81
CA VAL A 313 16.49 -3.14 2.88
C VAL A 313 17.31 -2.48 3.97
N VAL A 314 17.01 -1.21 4.23
CA VAL A 314 17.71 -0.39 5.22
C VAL A 314 17.50 -0.99 6.61
N SER A 315 18.59 -1.50 7.17
CA SER A 315 18.60 -2.15 8.49
C SER A 315 19.73 -1.69 9.40
N GLU A 316 20.80 -1.12 8.83
CA GLU A 316 21.97 -0.71 9.60
C GLU A 316 21.68 0.51 10.45
N LYS A 317 21.94 0.40 11.76
CA LYS A 317 21.60 1.45 12.73
C LYS A 317 22.27 2.79 12.41
N ALA A 318 23.49 2.75 11.86
CA ALA A 318 24.24 3.94 11.50
C ALA A 318 23.56 4.78 10.39
N GLN A 319 22.73 4.16 9.56
CA GLN A 319 22.05 4.83 8.45
C GLN A 319 20.60 5.23 8.77
N LEU A 320 20.02 4.73 9.87
CA LEU A 320 18.65 5.05 10.24
C LEU A 320 18.51 6.50 10.69
N GLY A 321 17.52 7.20 10.13
CA GLY A 321 17.27 8.62 10.40
C GLY A 321 18.19 9.58 9.64
N ARG A 322 19.22 9.07 8.95
CA ARG A 322 20.05 9.88 8.05
C ARG A 322 19.31 10.21 6.77
N THR A 323 19.65 11.33 6.16
CA THR A 323 19.04 11.74 4.90
C THR A 323 19.68 11.01 3.72
N ILE A 324 18.99 10.92 2.58
CA ILE A 324 19.55 10.41 1.33
C ILE A 324 20.79 11.23 0.91
N ALA A 325 20.81 12.54 1.17
CA ALA A 325 21.95 13.40 0.92
C ALA A 325 23.19 12.95 1.70
N ASP A 326 23.00 12.66 2.99
CA ASP A 326 24.07 12.18 3.86
C ASP A 326 24.56 10.81 3.41
N LEU A 327 23.63 9.93 3.01
CA LEU A 327 23.95 8.62 2.47
C LEU A 327 24.79 8.75 1.19
N ARG A 328 24.37 9.58 0.24
CA ARG A 328 25.06 9.81 -1.05
C ARG A 328 26.48 10.37 -0.89
N ARG A 329 26.83 10.93 0.28
CA ARG A 329 28.17 11.45 0.60
C ARG A 329 29.08 10.39 1.22
N GLU A 330 28.56 9.21 1.54
CA GLU A 330 29.36 8.14 2.12
C GLU A 330 30.37 7.58 1.12
N PRO A 331 31.59 7.19 1.56
CA PRO A 331 32.61 6.63 0.67
C PRO A 331 32.15 5.37 -0.07
N PHE A 332 31.27 4.56 0.52
CA PHE A 332 30.73 3.36 -0.12
C PHE A 332 29.64 3.66 -1.17
N MET A 333 29.15 4.90 -1.25
CA MET A 333 28.18 5.33 -2.28
C MET A 333 28.86 5.93 -3.52
N VAL A 334 30.18 6.00 -3.52
CA VAL A 334 30.99 6.37 -4.68
C VAL A 334 30.67 5.40 -5.84
N GLY A 335 30.16 5.92 -6.96
CA GLY A 335 29.77 5.13 -8.13
C GLY A 335 28.52 4.26 -7.95
N VAL A 336 27.76 4.44 -6.85
CA VAL A 336 26.51 3.74 -6.56
C VAL A 336 25.39 4.75 -6.38
N PHE A 337 24.29 4.54 -7.09
CA PHE A 337 23.16 5.46 -7.12
C PHE A 337 21.95 4.83 -6.44
N VAL A 338 21.10 5.68 -5.88
CA VAL A 338 19.78 5.26 -5.38
C VAL A 338 18.79 5.55 -6.51
N ASP A 339 18.24 4.53 -7.16
CA ASP A 339 17.26 4.70 -8.23
C ASP A 339 15.88 4.98 -7.66
N LYS A 340 15.47 4.15 -6.69
CA LYS A 340 14.14 4.14 -6.10
C LYS A 340 14.21 3.87 -4.61
N VAL A 341 13.21 4.37 -3.90
CA VAL A 341 12.93 3.99 -2.52
C VAL A 341 11.55 3.35 -2.51
N TYR A 342 11.44 2.14 -1.99
CA TYR A 342 10.15 1.57 -1.65
C TYR A 342 9.97 1.66 -0.16
N ARG A 343 8.91 2.33 0.26
CA ARG A 343 8.47 2.35 1.64
C ARG A 343 7.18 1.57 1.70
N SER A 344 7.09 0.60 2.59
CA SER A 344 5.84 -0.15 2.78
C SER A 344 5.34 -0.89 1.53
N GLY A 345 6.24 -1.30 0.63
CA GLY A 345 5.89 -2.01 -0.61
C GLY A 345 5.33 -1.14 -1.74
N ALA A 346 5.17 0.17 -1.52
CA ALA A 346 4.88 1.15 -2.57
C ALA A 346 6.13 1.96 -2.91
N GLU A 347 6.24 2.39 -4.16
CA GLU A 347 7.30 3.33 -4.57
C GLU A 347 7.07 4.64 -3.81
N PHE A 348 8.08 5.06 -3.05
CA PHE A 348 8.08 6.26 -2.25
C PHE A 348 8.91 7.32 -2.98
N PRO A 349 8.30 8.42 -3.45
CA PRO A 349 9.05 9.50 -4.06
C PRO A 349 9.99 10.11 -3.00
N TYR A 350 11.30 9.93 -3.19
CA TYR A 350 12.30 10.34 -2.22
C TYR A 350 13.02 11.62 -2.65
N ARG A 351 13.61 12.31 -1.68
CA ARG A 351 14.38 13.56 -1.82
C ARG A 351 15.74 13.39 -1.18
N LEU A 352 16.64 14.33 -1.44
CA LEU A 352 17.91 14.41 -0.73
C LEU A 352 17.72 14.57 0.79
N THR A 353 16.68 15.26 1.24
CA THR A 353 16.34 15.42 2.67
C THR A 353 15.55 14.25 3.25
N THR A 354 15.07 13.30 2.43
CA THR A 354 14.29 12.16 2.91
C THR A 354 15.11 11.33 3.88
N GLN A 355 14.58 11.16 5.09
CA GLN A 355 15.20 10.31 6.10
C GLN A 355 14.95 8.84 5.79
N LEU A 356 16.02 8.06 5.87
CA LEU A 356 16.01 6.63 5.73
C LEU A 356 15.35 5.99 6.96
N GLU A 357 14.32 5.20 6.70
CA GLU A 357 13.58 4.49 7.73
C GLU A 357 13.90 3.00 7.69
N ARG A 358 13.83 2.36 8.86
CA ARG A 358 14.04 0.91 8.95
C ARG A 358 12.95 0.21 8.15
N GLY A 359 13.36 -0.67 7.24
CA GLY A 359 12.45 -1.41 6.37
C GLY A 359 12.20 -0.74 5.01
N ASP A 360 12.72 0.46 4.78
CA ASP A 360 12.79 1.01 3.42
C ASP A 360 13.63 0.09 2.54
N THR A 361 13.21 -0.10 1.30
CA THR A 361 14.00 -0.81 0.29
C THR A 361 14.56 0.21 -0.68
N LEU A 362 15.87 0.40 -0.67
CA LEU A 362 16.57 1.17 -1.68
C LEU A 362 16.84 0.26 -2.86
N VAL A 363 16.51 0.70 -4.07
CA VAL A 363 17.01 0.11 -5.30
C VAL A 363 18.31 0.83 -5.61
N LEU A 364 19.43 0.15 -5.38
CA LEU A 364 20.75 0.67 -5.70
C LEU A 364 21.15 0.24 -7.09
N SER A 365 21.75 1.14 -7.87
CA SER A 365 22.27 0.85 -9.20
C SER A 365 23.73 1.27 -9.32
N GLY A 366 24.50 0.48 -10.04
CA GLY A 366 25.91 0.76 -10.29
C GLY A 366 26.66 -0.48 -10.73
N PRO A 367 28.00 -0.41 -10.79
CA PRO A 367 28.84 -1.57 -11.04
C PRO A 367 28.68 -2.62 -9.92
N GLN A 368 28.50 -3.90 -10.28
CA GLN A 368 28.35 -5.03 -9.35
C GLN A 368 29.37 -5.02 -8.19
N ARG A 369 30.64 -4.69 -8.48
CA ARG A 369 31.72 -4.59 -7.49
C ARG A 369 31.49 -3.55 -6.40
N LEU A 370 30.75 -2.47 -6.69
CA LEU A 370 30.51 -1.36 -5.77
C LEU A 370 29.15 -1.49 -5.07
N VAL A 371 28.14 -1.98 -5.78
CA VAL A 371 26.77 -2.10 -5.29
C VAL A 371 26.66 -3.11 -4.15
N GLY A 372 27.37 -4.24 -4.22
CA GLY A 372 27.37 -5.25 -3.15
C GLY A 372 27.89 -4.72 -1.80
N PRO A 373 29.11 -4.13 -1.73
CA PRO A 373 29.63 -3.49 -0.53
C PRO A 373 28.75 -2.34 -0.02
N ALA A 374 28.27 -1.47 -0.92
CA ALA A 374 27.34 -0.38 -0.56
C ALA A 374 26.07 -0.93 0.09
N GLY A 375 25.49 -1.98 -0.49
CA GLY A 375 24.31 -2.63 0.04
C GLY A 375 24.51 -3.19 1.44
N LYS A 376 25.67 -3.79 1.74
CA LYS A 376 26.02 -4.27 3.09
C LYS A 376 26.24 -3.15 4.11
N ALA A 377 26.75 -2.00 3.66
CA ALA A 377 26.98 -0.84 4.53
C ALA A 377 25.67 -0.08 4.87
N ILE A 378 24.67 -0.18 3.98
CA ILE A 378 23.35 0.44 4.15
C ILE A 378 22.39 -0.47 4.93
N GLY A 379 22.45 -1.76 4.66
CA GLY A 379 21.45 -2.69 5.14
C GLY A 379 21.72 -4.11 4.71
N LYS A 380 20.64 -4.85 4.53
CA LYS A 380 20.70 -6.22 4.05
C LYS A 380 20.38 -6.23 2.56
N PRO A 381 21.33 -6.62 1.70
CA PRO A 381 21.03 -7.00 0.33
C PRO A 381 19.94 -8.06 0.35
N VAL A 382 18.81 -7.75 -0.27
CA VAL A 382 17.77 -8.72 -0.55
C VAL A 382 17.97 -9.07 -2.02
N PRO A 383 18.36 -10.32 -2.33
CA PRO A 383 18.32 -10.78 -3.71
C PRO A 383 16.95 -10.41 -4.28
N THR A 384 16.88 -10.00 -5.54
CA THR A 384 15.63 -9.85 -6.30
C THR A 384 14.99 -11.24 -6.47
N SER A 385 14.53 -11.81 -5.35
CA SER A 385 13.78 -13.04 -5.31
C SER A 385 12.33 -12.66 -5.51
N PHE A 386 11.83 -12.97 -6.70
CA PHE A 386 10.41 -12.99 -6.98
C PHE A 386 9.69 -14.17 -6.30
N ALA A 387 10.43 -15.03 -5.58
CA ALA A 387 9.83 -16.12 -4.84
C ALA A 387 9.18 -15.61 -3.54
N THR A 388 7.92 -16.02 -3.36
CA THR A 388 7.21 -15.86 -2.09
C THR A 388 7.66 -16.95 -1.14
N ASP A 389 8.02 -16.58 0.08
CA ASP A 389 8.28 -17.51 1.17
C ASP A 389 6.94 -18.13 1.63
N MET A 390 6.52 -19.19 0.95
CA MET A 390 5.22 -19.84 1.20
C MET A 390 5.20 -20.56 2.55
N THR A 391 6.37 -20.93 3.08
CA THR A 391 6.49 -21.43 4.46
C THR A 391 6.12 -20.33 5.45
N TRP A 392 6.60 -19.10 5.25
CA TRP A 392 6.24 -17.95 6.09
C TRP A 392 4.75 -17.61 6.01
N VAL A 393 4.20 -17.56 4.80
CA VAL A 393 2.76 -17.27 4.59
C VAL A 393 1.89 -18.38 5.19
N GLY A 394 2.16 -19.64 4.85
CA GLY A 394 1.37 -20.78 5.30
C GLY A 394 1.41 -20.97 6.82
N LEU A 395 2.61 -20.87 7.42
CA LEU A 395 2.76 -20.96 8.87
C LEU A 395 2.09 -19.76 9.57
N GLY A 396 2.21 -18.55 9.03
CA GLY A 396 1.57 -17.37 9.58
C GLY A 396 0.05 -17.48 9.60
N ILE A 397 -0.54 -17.93 8.50
CA ILE A 397 -1.99 -18.21 8.39
C ILE A 397 -2.40 -19.30 9.37
N PHE A 398 -1.69 -20.43 9.41
CA PHE A 398 -2.02 -21.55 10.29
C PHE A 398 -1.96 -21.17 11.77
N LEU A 399 -0.84 -20.56 12.20
CA LEU A 399 -0.68 -20.07 13.57
C LEU A 399 -1.73 -19.01 13.90
N GLY A 400 -2.06 -18.13 12.96
CA GLY A 400 -3.13 -17.15 13.12
C GLY A 400 -4.47 -17.80 13.35
N GLY A 401 -4.81 -18.81 12.55
CA GLY A 401 -5.98 -19.65 12.76
C GLY A 401 -6.01 -20.25 14.16
N CYS A 402 -4.93 -20.90 14.60
CA CYS A 402 -4.82 -21.49 15.92
C CYS A 402 -4.99 -20.47 17.07
N ILE A 403 -4.47 -19.26 16.92
CA ILE A 403 -4.61 -18.17 17.92
C ILE A 403 -6.03 -17.59 17.91
N GLY A 404 -6.68 -17.57 16.76
CA GLY A 404 -8.02 -17.02 16.58
C GLY A 404 -9.16 -17.94 17.03
N ILE A 405 -8.95 -19.27 17.00
CA ILE A 405 -9.96 -20.28 17.40
C ILE A 405 -10.46 -20.11 18.85
N PRO A 406 -9.59 -19.93 19.88
CA PRO A 406 -10.05 -19.74 21.25
C PRO A 406 -11.10 -18.63 21.36
N ALA A 407 -12.28 -18.97 21.87
CA ALA A 407 -13.32 -17.99 22.18
C ALA A 407 -13.07 -17.42 23.59
N LEU A 408 -12.96 -16.10 23.70
CA LEU A 408 -13.01 -15.42 24.99
C LEU A 408 -14.48 -15.14 25.32
N THR A 409 -14.98 -15.65 26.45
CA THR A 409 -16.35 -15.35 26.88
C THR A 409 -16.39 -14.00 27.59
N LEU A 410 -17.08 -13.01 26.99
CA LEU A 410 -17.35 -11.72 27.62
C LEU A 410 -18.86 -11.59 27.82
N GLY A 411 -19.33 -11.52 29.07
CA GLY A 411 -20.76 -11.38 29.37
C GLY A 411 -21.64 -12.59 28.97
N GLY A 412 -21.05 -13.77 28.77
CA GLY A 412 -21.78 -14.99 28.36
C GLY A 412 -21.79 -15.25 26.84
N VAL A 413 -21.31 -14.30 26.03
CA VAL A 413 -21.16 -14.45 24.58
C VAL A 413 -19.72 -14.87 24.24
N PRO A 414 -19.51 -15.96 23.48
CA PRO A 414 -18.18 -16.35 23.02
C PRO A 414 -17.68 -15.35 21.96
N ILE A 415 -16.82 -14.42 22.35
CA ILE A 415 -16.11 -13.53 21.44
C ILE A 415 -14.84 -14.25 20.99
N SER A 416 -14.94 -14.98 19.88
CA SER A 416 -13.78 -15.51 19.17
C SER A 416 -13.30 -14.48 18.15
N LEU A 417 -11.98 -14.36 18.00
CA LEU A 417 -11.37 -13.63 16.89
C LEU A 417 -11.57 -14.34 15.54
N SER A 418 -12.07 -15.58 15.57
CA SER A 418 -12.17 -16.54 14.47
C SER A 418 -10.81 -16.83 13.83
N THR A 419 -10.77 -17.83 12.95
CA THR A 419 -9.55 -18.13 12.19
C THR A 419 -9.10 -16.96 11.32
N SER A 420 -10.03 -16.11 10.89
CA SER A 420 -9.81 -15.00 9.98
C SER A 420 -9.25 -13.77 10.72
N GLY A 421 -9.78 -13.39 11.89
CA GLY A 421 -9.19 -12.34 12.72
C GLY A 421 -7.82 -12.72 13.30
N GLY A 422 -7.63 -14.00 13.64
CA GLY A 422 -6.32 -14.51 14.03
C GLY A 422 -5.27 -14.43 12.91
N ALA A 423 -5.66 -14.70 11.66
CA ALA A 423 -4.79 -14.53 10.49
C ALA A 423 -4.40 -13.07 10.23
N LEU A 424 -5.30 -12.11 10.47
CA LEU A 424 -4.97 -10.67 10.42
C LEU A 424 -3.90 -10.31 11.45
N ILE A 425 -4.07 -10.74 12.71
CA ILE A 425 -3.11 -10.46 13.80
C ILE A 425 -1.74 -11.05 13.46
N MET A 426 -1.70 -12.31 13.02
CA MET A 426 -0.44 -12.94 12.63
C MET A 426 0.16 -12.32 11.38
N GLY A 427 -0.65 -11.85 10.44
CA GLY A 427 -0.21 -11.00 9.34
C GLY A 427 0.52 -9.77 9.85
N LEU A 428 -0.09 -8.98 10.77
CA LEU A 428 0.53 -7.79 11.35
C LEU A 428 1.88 -8.10 12.00
N VAL A 429 1.94 -9.18 12.79
CA VAL A 429 3.17 -9.61 13.47
C VAL A 429 4.22 -10.04 12.45
N PHE A 430 3.86 -10.87 11.47
CA PHE A 430 4.80 -11.39 10.46
C PHE A 430 5.30 -10.29 9.54
N GLY A 431 4.45 -9.35 9.16
CA GLY A 431 4.80 -8.13 8.44
C GLY A 431 5.76 -7.24 9.23
N TRP A 432 5.49 -7.04 10.53
CA TRP A 432 6.38 -6.29 11.41
C TRP A 432 7.75 -6.97 11.60
N ILE A 433 7.76 -8.29 11.82
CA ILE A 433 9.01 -9.07 11.93
C ILE A 433 9.79 -8.95 10.63
N ARG A 434 9.15 -9.09 9.46
CA ARG A 434 9.80 -8.89 8.15
C ARG A 434 10.38 -7.48 8.03
N GLY A 435 9.63 -6.45 8.41
CA GLY A 435 10.09 -5.06 8.39
C GLY A 435 11.32 -4.84 9.31
N LYS A 436 11.43 -5.61 10.40
CA LYS A 436 12.58 -5.58 11.30
C LYS A 436 13.75 -6.44 10.81
N TYR A 437 13.47 -7.58 10.17
CA TYR A 437 14.41 -8.60 9.74
C TYR A 437 14.13 -9.01 8.28
N PRO A 438 14.68 -8.28 7.29
CA PRO A 438 14.35 -8.44 5.87
C PRO A 438 14.90 -9.71 5.19
N THR A 439 15.50 -10.63 5.96
CA THR A 439 16.18 -11.84 5.44
C THR A 439 15.25 -13.03 5.21
N PHE A 440 14.08 -13.08 5.83
CA PHE A 440 13.13 -14.20 5.72
C PHE A 440 11.70 -13.66 5.58
N GLY A 441 10.76 -14.49 5.12
CA GLY A 441 9.36 -14.07 4.98
C GLY A 441 9.12 -13.11 3.83
N ASN A 442 9.87 -13.26 2.72
CA ASN A 442 9.69 -12.41 1.55
C ASN A 442 8.34 -12.68 0.88
N VAL A 443 7.54 -11.64 0.70
CA VAL A 443 6.33 -11.67 -0.12
C VAL A 443 6.43 -10.51 -1.10
N PRO A 444 6.78 -10.76 -2.37
CA PRO A 444 6.93 -9.70 -3.37
C PRO A 444 5.63 -8.92 -3.59
N PRO A 445 5.68 -7.66 -4.06
CA PRO A 445 4.49 -6.83 -4.26
C PRO A 445 3.41 -7.48 -5.15
N GLY A 446 3.80 -8.21 -6.19
CA GLY A 446 2.85 -8.94 -7.05
C GLY A 446 2.10 -10.06 -6.31
N ALA A 447 2.80 -10.80 -5.44
CA ALA A 447 2.19 -11.83 -4.61
C ALA A 447 1.31 -11.23 -3.51
N GLN A 448 1.74 -10.12 -2.90
CA GLN A 448 0.89 -9.37 -1.97
C GLN A 448 -0.37 -8.88 -2.66
N TRP A 449 -0.28 -8.30 -3.86
CA TRP A 449 -1.43 -7.87 -4.63
C TRP A 449 -2.37 -9.03 -4.97
N PHE A 450 -1.83 -10.18 -5.37
CA PHE A 450 -2.62 -11.39 -5.61
C PHE A 450 -3.37 -11.84 -4.35
N MET A 451 -2.68 -11.95 -3.20
CA MET A 451 -3.33 -12.39 -1.97
C MET A 451 -4.33 -11.36 -1.42
N ASP A 452 -3.98 -10.06 -1.46
CA ASP A 452 -4.80 -8.95 -0.96
C ASP A 452 -5.97 -8.67 -1.90
N THR A 453 -5.69 -8.21 -3.13
CA THR A 453 -6.72 -7.74 -4.07
C THR A 453 -7.50 -8.90 -4.70
N LEU A 454 -6.83 -9.90 -5.27
CA LEU A 454 -7.55 -11.03 -5.88
C LEU A 454 -8.21 -11.88 -4.79
N GLY A 455 -7.55 -12.11 -3.65
CA GLY A 455 -8.16 -12.81 -2.50
C GLY A 455 -9.44 -12.15 -2.02
N LEU A 456 -9.42 -10.82 -1.83
CA LEU A 456 -10.61 -10.06 -1.47
C LEU A 456 -11.69 -10.11 -2.56
N CYS A 457 -11.33 -9.93 -3.83
CA CYS A 457 -12.29 -9.94 -4.94
C CYS A 457 -12.94 -11.32 -5.11
N ALA A 458 -12.18 -12.41 -4.98
CA ALA A 458 -12.71 -13.77 -5.03
C ALA A 458 -13.64 -14.05 -3.86
N PHE A 459 -13.22 -13.69 -2.64
CA PHE A 459 -14.07 -13.79 -1.45
C PHE A 459 -15.40 -13.04 -1.60
N VAL A 460 -15.33 -11.76 -1.98
CA VAL A 460 -16.49 -10.89 -2.13
C VAL A 460 -17.38 -11.34 -3.30
N ALA A 461 -16.80 -11.84 -4.38
CA ALA A 461 -17.55 -12.44 -5.49
C ALA A 461 -18.35 -13.66 -5.01
N ILE A 462 -17.73 -14.58 -4.27
CA ILE A 462 -18.41 -15.77 -3.71
C ILE A 462 -19.52 -15.37 -2.75
N VAL A 463 -19.26 -14.41 -1.87
CA VAL A 463 -20.29 -13.88 -0.96
C VAL A 463 -21.44 -13.25 -1.75
N GLY A 464 -21.14 -12.46 -2.79
CA GLY A 464 -22.14 -11.87 -3.66
C GLY A 464 -22.98 -12.92 -4.38
N ILE A 465 -22.35 -13.96 -4.94
CA ILE A 465 -23.04 -15.07 -5.61
C ILE A 465 -24.03 -15.74 -4.66
N ASN A 466 -23.59 -16.08 -3.44
CA ASN A 466 -24.43 -16.77 -2.47
C ASN A 466 -25.57 -15.87 -1.93
N ALA A 467 -25.34 -14.56 -1.81
CA ALA A 467 -26.33 -13.60 -1.32
C ALA A 467 -27.29 -13.09 -2.43
N GLY A 468 -26.91 -13.20 -3.70
CA GLY A 468 -27.66 -12.70 -4.85
C GLY A 468 -29.14 -13.14 -4.89
N PRO A 469 -29.47 -14.43 -4.66
CA PRO A 469 -30.86 -14.89 -4.60
C PRO A 469 -31.73 -14.16 -3.56
N SER A 470 -31.12 -13.69 -2.46
CA SER A 470 -31.78 -12.97 -1.37
C SER A 470 -31.69 -11.44 -1.51
N PHE A 471 -31.15 -10.92 -2.60
CA PHE A 471 -30.88 -9.49 -2.75
C PHE A 471 -32.15 -8.63 -2.69
N THR A 472 -33.20 -9.02 -3.42
CA THR A 472 -34.46 -8.24 -3.49
C THR A 472 -35.22 -8.22 -2.18
N SER A 473 -35.27 -9.37 -1.48
CA SER A 473 -35.88 -9.47 -0.16
C SER A 473 -35.06 -8.72 0.90
N GLY A 474 -33.73 -8.84 0.88
CA GLY A 474 -32.85 -8.11 1.79
C GLY A 474 -32.91 -6.60 1.59
N LEU A 475 -33.00 -6.12 0.35
CA LEU A 475 -33.17 -4.69 0.06
C LEU A 475 -34.52 -4.16 0.55
N SER A 476 -35.57 -4.97 0.39
CA SER A 476 -36.91 -4.64 0.89
C SER A 476 -36.95 -4.58 2.42
N GLN A 477 -36.21 -5.47 3.09
CA GLN A 477 -36.05 -5.48 4.54
C GLN A 477 -35.25 -4.28 5.06
N ALA A 478 -34.17 -3.91 4.36
CA ALA A 478 -33.36 -2.76 4.70
C ALA A 478 -34.14 -1.43 4.54
N GLY A 479 -34.90 -1.31 3.44
CA GLY A 479 -35.67 -0.12 3.11
C GLY A 479 -34.80 1.13 2.91
N TRP A 480 -35.45 2.29 2.76
CA TRP A 480 -34.78 3.58 2.54
C TRP A 480 -33.92 4.03 3.73
N GLY A 481 -34.19 3.50 4.93
CA GLY A 481 -33.43 3.80 6.14
C GLY A 481 -31.94 3.51 5.97
N LEU A 482 -31.59 2.44 5.25
CA LEU A 482 -30.20 2.04 5.08
C LEU A 482 -29.38 3.08 4.29
N LEU A 483 -29.99 3.76 3.31
CA LEU A 483 -29.34 4.83 2.56
C LEU A 483 -29.12 6.08 3.41
N VAL A 484 -30.17 6.52 4.13
CA VAL A 484 -30.12 7.72 4.98
C VAL A 484 -29.14 7.52 6.12
N TRP A 485 -29.27 6.42 6.85
CA TRP A 485 -28.42 6.12 8.00
C TRP A 485 -27.02 5.68 7.59
N GLY A 486 -26.84 5.09 6.41
CA GLY A 486 -25.52 4.88 5.80
C GLY A 486 -24.80 6.20 5.53
N ALA A 487 -25.49 7.22 5.02
CA ALA A 487 -24.92 8.55 4.84
C ALA A 487 -24.55 9.20 6.19
N VAL A 488 -25.41 9.11 7.20
CA VAL A 488 -25.12 9.65 8.55
C VAL A 488 -23.94 8.90 9.19
N ALA A 489 -23.93 7.57 9.14
CA ALA A 489 -22.85 6.73 9.63
C ALA A 489 -21.52 6.95 8.90
N THR A 490 -21.55 7.49 7.68
CA THR A 490 -20.35 7.94 6.97
C THR A 490 -19.90 9.32 7.44
N VAL A 491 -20.82 10.30 7.49
CA VAL A 491 -20.49 11.71 7.70
C VAL A 491 -20.11 12.01 9.15
N VAL A 492 -20.81 11.45 10.12
CA VAL A 492 -20.58 11.82 11.52
C VAL A 492 -19.19 11.40 12.02
N PRO A 493 -18.68 10.18 11.77
CA PRO A 493 -17.32 9.81 12.17
C PRO A 493 -16.25 10.71 11.53
N LEU A 494 -16.46 11.11 10.27
CA LEU A 494 -15.59 12.07 9.60
C LEU A 494 -15.56 13.42 10.31
N VAL A 495 -16.73 13.95 10.64
CA VAL A 495 -16.85 15.22 11.38
C VAL A 495 -16.18 15.11 12.76
N VAL A 496 -16.40 14.01 13.48
CA VAL A 496 -15.73 13.76 14.77
C VAL A 496 -14.21 13.75 14.62
N GLY A 497 -13.69 13.05 13.60
CA GLY A 497 -12.26 13.01 13.31
C GLY A 497 -11.69 14.39 12.97
N LEU A 498 -12.39 15.17 12.15
CA LEU A 498 -12.03 16.55 11.81
C LEU A 498 -12.00 17.46 13.04
N LEU A 499 -13.04 17.40 13.88
CA LEU A 499 -13.14 18.22 15.09
C LEU A 499 -12.03 17.89 16.09
N ILE A 500 -11.78 16.59 16.35
CA ILE A 500 -10.73 16.17 17.28
C ILE A 500 -9.34 16.51 16.72
N GLY A 501 -9.09 16.19 15.45
CA GLY A 501 -7.79 16.47 14.84
C GLY A 501 -7.47 17.95 14.73
N HIS A 502 -8.49 18.80 14.49
CA HIS A 502 -8.32 20.25 14.41
C HIS A 502 -8.24 20.91 15.80
N PHE A 503 -9.20 20.67 16.70
CA PHE A 503 -9.29 21.40 17.97
C PHE A 503 -8.40 20.82 19.08
N VAL A 504 -8.22 19.49 19.13
CA VAL A 504 -7.45 18.82 20.19
C VAL A 504 -5.98 18.70 19.78
N PHE A 505 -5.72 18.13 18.61
CA PHE A 505 -4.35 17.85 18.15
C PHE A 505 -3.75 18.96 17.27
N ARG A 506 -4.55 19.94 16.84
CA ARG A 506 -4.10 21.09 16.01
C ARG A 506 -3.30 20.66 14.78
N MET A 507 -3.76 19.59 14.13
CA MET A 507 -3.15 19.09 12.90
C MET A 507 -3.34 20.09 11.75
N ARG A 508 -2.31 20.26 10.92
CA ARG A 508 -2.42 21.11 9.72
C ARG A 508 -3.45 20.50 8.75
N PRO A 509 -4.29 21.32 8.07
CA PRO A 509 -5.41 20.81 7.28
C PRO A 509 -5.05 19.75 6.24
N PRO A 510 -3.95 19.86 5.45
CA PRO A 510 -3.58 18.82 4.48
C PRO A 510 -3.33 17.44 5.13
N ILE A 511 -2.62 17.42 6.25
CA ILE A 511 -2.33 16.19 7.01
C ILE A 511 -3.62 15.67 7.66
N LEU A 512 -4.45 16.55 8.21
CA LEU A 512 -5.71 16.18 8.85
C LEU A 512 -6.68 15.49 7.87
N MET A 513 -6.84 16.02 6.66
CA MET A 513 -7.68 15.39 5.64
C MET A 513 -7.17 13.99 5.31
N GLY A 514 -5.85 13.82 5.17
CA GLY A 514 -5.22 12.53 5.00
C GLY A 514 -5.48 11.57 6.16
N VAL A 515 -5.34 12.05 7.40
CA VAL A 515 -5.56 11.26 8.62
C VAL A 515 -7.00 10.74 8.69
N VAL A 516 -7.97 11.61 8.45
CA VAL A 516 -9.39 11.25 8.53
C VAL A 516 -9.78 10.31 7.38
N ALA A 517 -9.27 10.54 6.16
CA ALA A 517 -9.46 9.61 5.03
C ALA A 517 -8.87 8.22 5.33
N GLY A 518 -7.66 8.18 5.90
CA GLY A 518 -7.02 6.93 6.31
C GLY A 518 -7.78 6.22 7.42
N ALA A 519 -8.28 6.96 8.41
CA ALA A 519 -9.06 6.40 9.51
C ALA A 519 -10.34 5.68 9.04
N GLN A 520 -10.99 6.19 7.98
CA GLN A 520 -12.12 5.54 7.33
C GLN A 520 -11.69 4.56 6.22
N THR A 521 -10.40 4.31 6.01
CA THR A 521 -9.89 3.32 5.05
C THR A 521 -10.24 3.58 3.57
N THR A 522 -10.54 4.82 3.19
CA THR A 522 -10.99 5.15 1.83
C THR A 522 -9.89 5.70 0.93
N THR A 523 -9.53 4.92 -0.09
CA THR A 523 -8.54 5.31 -1.11
C THR A 523 -9.08 6.37 -2.08
N ALA A 524 -10.39 6.40 -2.32
CA ALA A 524 -11.00 7.38 -3.20
C ALA A 524 -10.95 8.79 -2.60
N ALA A 525 -11.15 8.92 -1.28
CA ALA A 525 -11.08 10.22 -0.64
C ALA A 525 -9.67 10.79 -0.65
N ILE A 526 -8.64 9.98 -0.36
CA ILE A 526 -7.25 10.48 -0.44
C ILE A 526 -6.87 10.87 -1.88
N GLY A 527 -7.36 10.15 -2.89
CA GLY A 527 -7.20 10.55 -4.29
C GLY A 527 -7.81 11.92 -4.58
N ALA A 528 -9.06 12.13 -4.16
CA ALA A 528 -9.76 13.42 -4.32
C ALA A 528 -9.08 14.55 -3.53
N ILE A 529 -8.58 14.28 -2.31
CA ILE A 529 -7.83 15.25 -1.49
C ILE A 529 -6.51 15.62 -2.18
N ASN A 530 -5.78 14.67 -2.75
CA ASN A 530 -4.52 14.93 -3.46
C ASN A 530 -4.76 15.75 -4.73
N GLU A 531 -5.85 15.48 -5.46
CA GLU A 531 -6.26 16.28 -6.62
C GLU A 531 -6.63 17.71 -6.21
N ALA A 532 -7.44 17.87 -5.15
CA ALA A 532 -7.85 19.19 -4.63
C ALA A 532 -6.68 19.99 -4.06
N SER A 533 -5.71 19.32 -3.42
CA SER A 533 -4.50 19.95 -2.85
C SER A 533 -3.38 20.15 -3.87
N ARG A 534 -3.47 19.54 -5.07
CA ARG A 534 -2.39 19.50 -6.07
C ARG A 534 -1.05 19.07 -5.48
N SER A 535 -1.09 18.11 -4.55
CA SER A 535 0.07 17.70 -3.77
C SER A 535 -0.10 16.29 -3.22
N GLN A 536 1.02 15.58 -2.99
CA GLN A 536 1.04 14.30 -2.28
C GLN A 536 1.21 14.45 -0.76
N ILE A 537 1.32 15.68 -0.25
CA ILE A 537 1.46 15.95 1.20
C ILE A 537 0.35 15.30 2.04
N PRO A 538 -0.94 15.32 1.66
CA PRO A 538 -1.99 14.66 2.44
C PRO A 538 -1.75 13.15 2.66
N THR A 539 -1.08 12.48 1.72
CA THR A 539 -0.72 11.05 1.81
C THR A 539 0.17 10.74 3.04
N LEU A 540 0.94 11.73 3.52
CA LEU A 540 1.75 11.59 4.74
C LEU A 540 0.88 11.33 5.97
N GLY A 541 -0.29 11.96 6.06
CA GLY A 541 -1.27 11.74 7.13
C GLY A 541 -2.08 10.46 6.98
N TYR A 542 -2.15 9.89 5.77
CA TYR A 542 -3.02 8.75 5.46
C TYR A 542 -2.48 7.41 5.98
N THR A 543 -1.17 7.19 5.91
CA THR A 543 -0.59 5.83 5.99
C THR A 543 -0.79 5.15 7.35
N ILE A 544 -0.55 5.85 8.46
CA ILE A 544 -0.70 5.28 9.82
C ILE A 544 -2.18 5.06 10.16
N PRO A 545 -3.06 6.06 10.01
CA PRO A 545 -4.51 5.91 10.15
C PRO A 545 -5.11 4.82 9.27
N TYR A 546 -4.63 4.67 8.04
CA TYR A 546 -5.07 3.59 7.15
C TYR A 546 -4.73 2.21 7.71
N ALA A 547 -3.52 2.03 8.23
CA ALA A 547 -3.13 0.77 8.88
C ALA A 547 -3.97 0.51 10.15
N ALA A 548 -4.12 1.51 11.02
CA ALA A 548 -4.88 1.40 12.25
C ALA A 548 -6.38 1.17 11.99
N GLY A 549 -6.98 1.92 11.07
CA GLY A 549 -8.37 1.81 10.67
C GLY A 549 -8.67 0.45 10.06
N ASN A 550 -7.76 -0.10 9.23
CA ASN A 550 -7.91 -1.45 8.69
C ASN A 550 -8.02 -2.51 9.78
N VAL A 551 -7.21 -2.39 10.83
CA VAL A 551 -7.25 -3.34 11.95
C VAL A 551 -8.50 -3.14 12.81
N LEU A 552 -8.75 -1.90 13.25
CA LEU A 552 -9.83 -1.57 14.18
C LEU A 552 -11.22 -1.85 13.56
N LEU A 553 -11.47 -1.36 12.34
CA LEU A 553 -12.76 -1.56 11.68
C LEU A 553 -13.04 -3.03 11.36
N THR A 554 -12.00 -3.80 11.03
CA THR A 554 -12.14 -5.26 10.81
C THR A 554 -12.61 -5.96 12.10
N ILE A 555 -12.00 -5.62 13.24
CA ILE A 555 -12.39 -6.15 14.55
C ILE A 555 -13.81 -5.67 14.93
N TRP A 556 -14.17 -4.44 14.59
CA TRP A 556 -15.53 -3.94 14.81
C TRP A 556 -16.62 -4.73 14.08
N GLY A 557 -16.29 -5.42 12.98
CA GLY A 557 -17.21 -6.35 12.33
C GLY A 557 -17.67 -7.50 13.23
N ALA A 558 -16.78 -8.07 14.05
CA ALA A 558 -17.16 -9.09 15.02
C ALA A 558 -17.89 -8.48 16.22
N ILE A 559 -17.47 -7.30 16.66
CA ILE A 559 -18.02 -6.64 17.85
C ILE A 559 -19.45 -6.14 17.60
N ILE A 560 -19.75 -5.56 16.43
CA ILE A 560 -21.12 -5.15 16.12
C ILE A 560 -22.07 -6.34 16.06
N VAL A 561 -21.61 -7.50 15.59
CA VAL A 561 -22.40 -8.74 15.61
C VAL A 561 -22.65 -9.19 17.04
N ALA A 562 -21.63 -9.15 17.91
CA ALA A 562 -21.79 -9.51 19.32
C ALA A 562 -22.71 -8.54 20.09
N LEU A 563 -22.81 -7.28 19.67
CA LEU A 563 -23.69 -6.27 20.28
C LEU A 563 -25.15 -6.38 19.82
N LEU A 564 -25.39 -6.93 18.62
CA LEU A 564 -26.71 -7.03 17.99
C LEU A 564 -27.28 -8.46 17.98
N GLY A 565 -26.49 -9.44 18.41
CA GLY A 565 -26.74 -10.87 18.25
C GLY A 565 -27.12 -11.60 19.54
#